data_AF-A0A9W6M791-F1
#
_entry.id   AF-A0A9W6M791-F1
#
_cell.length_a   1.000
_cell.length_b   1.000
_cell.length_c   1.000
_cell.angle_alpha   90.00
_cell.angle_beta   90.00
_cell.angle_gamma   90.00
#
_symmetry.space_group_name_H-M   'P 1'
#
loop_
_entity.id
_entity.type
_entity.pdbx_description
1 polymer ?
#
loop_
_entity_poly.entity_id
_entity_poly.type
_entity_poly.pdbx_seq_one_letter_code
_entity_poly.pdbx_strand_id
1 'polypeptide(L)'
;MSHDHDHSGHDHTHGHDHGGHEHGAHEHHHHEPPAGATNLVTCPVMPGNQVDPAWAEQRGLFRDYQGSRYWFCCAECGPLFDADPARYAHAA
;
A
#
# COMPACT_ATOMS: atom_id res chain seq x y z
N MET A 1 53.07 -17.42 -12.00
CA MET A 1 53.07 -18.31 -10.83
C MET A 1 51.71 -18.23 -10.17
N SER A 2 50.94 -19.32 -10.30
CA SER A 2 49.91 -19.82 -9.38
C SER A 2 48.68 -18.96 -9.07
N HIS A 3 47.52 -19.32 -9.61
CA HIS A 3 46.53 -20.15 -8.88
C HIS A 3 45.31 -20.47 -9.76
N ASP A 4 45.15 -21.75 -10.05
CA ASP A 4 43.92 -22.36 -10.57
C ASP A 4 43.17 -22.96 -9.37
N HIS A 5 41.88 -22.61 -9.22
CA HIS A 5 40.96 -23.24 -8.27
C HIS A 5 39.72 -23.67 -9.04
N ASP A 6 39.77 -24.90 -9.55
CA ASP A 6 38.65 -25.63 -10.14
C ASP A 6 37.62 -26.06 -9.07
N HIS A 7 36.35 -25.84 -9.40
CA HIS A 7 35.18 -26.15 -8.58
C HIS A 7 34.72 -27.60 -8.79
N SER A 8 35.03 -28.49 -7.87
CA SER A 8 34.41 -29.81 -7.71
C SER A 8 33.69 -29.81 -6.34
N GLY A 9 32.37 -29.90 -6.18
CA GLY A 9 31.40 -30.74 -6.87
C GLY A 9 30.58 -31.47 -5.78
N HIS A 10 29.30 -31.09 -5.63
CA HIS A 10 28.20 -31.89 -5.05
C HIS A 10 28.06 -32.00 -3.51
N ASP A 11 27.00 -31.40 -2.98
CA ASP A 11 26.20 -32.00 -1.90
C ASP A 11 24.72 -31.62 -2.09
N HIS A 12 23.88 -32.63 -2.31
CA HIS A 12 22.42 -32.51 -2.22
C HIS A 12 21.95 -33.53 -1.18
N THR A 13 22.09 -33.19 0.09
CA THR A 13 21.47 -33.95 1.17
C THR A 13 19.98 -33.58 1.28
N HIS A 14 19.16 -34.32 0.55
CA HIS A 14 17.70 -34.30 0.66
C HIS A 14 17.26 -35.14 1.87
N GLY A 15 17.01 -34.48 3.00
CA GLY A 15 16.31 -35.07 4.15
C GLY A 15 14.95 -34.41 4.33
N HIS A 16 13.89 -35.08 3.87
CA HIS A 16 12.52 -34.74 4.22
C HIS A 16 12.08 -35.60 5.41
N ASP A 17 11.64 -34.94 6.48
CA ASP A 17 10.76 -35.51 7.51
C ASP A 17 9.68 -34.46 7.85
N HIS A 18 8.43 -34.91 7.93
CA HIS A 18 7.23 -34.08 8.11
C HIS A 18 6.59 -34.39 9.47
N GLY A 19 6.28 -33.38 10.29
CA GLY A 19 5.24 -33.54 11.32
C GLY A 19 5.20 -32.53 12.47
N GLY A 20 4.28 -31.55 12.39
CA GLY A 20 3.42 -31.24 13.54
C GLY A 20 3.32 -29.78 14.06
N HIS A 21 2.30 -29.04 13.58
CA HIS A 21 1.40 -28.07 14.27
C HIS A 21 2.02 -26.99 15.21
N GLU A 22 1.77 -25.68 15.15
CA GLU A 22 0.51 -24.95 14.92
C GLU A 22 0.71 -23.40 14.86
N HIS A 23 -0.25 -22.74 14.21
CA HIS A 23 -0.66 -21.32 14.26
C HIS A 23 0.39 -20.20 14.19
N GLY A 24 0.65 -19.80 12.95
CA GLY A 24 0.94 -18.42 12.61
C GLY A 24 0.53 -18.18 11.16
N ALA A 25 -0.78 -18.16 10.89
CA ALA A 25 -1.29 -17.41 9.76
C ALA A 25 -0.88 -15.96 10.00
N HIS A 26 0.36 -15.64 9.68
CA HIS A 26 0.74 -14.29 9.43
C HIS A 26 0.02 -13.98 8.15
N GLU A 27 -1.16 -13.41 8.31
CA GLU A 27 -1.79 -12.63 7.28
C GLU A 27 -0.71 -11.65 6.83
N HIS A 28 -0.05 -12.01 5.73
CA HIS A 28 0.53 -11.02 4.88
C HIS A 28 -0.68 -10.18 4.49
N HIS A 29 -0.91 -9.10 5.22
CA HIS A 29 -1.71 -7.99 4.74
C HIS A 29 -0.94 -7.42 3.55
N HIS A 30 -0.85 -8.20 2.47
CA HIS A 30 -0.96 -7.66 1.15
C HIS A 30 -2.29 -6.95 1.21
N HIS A 31 -2.18 -5.65 1.41
CA HIS A 31 -3.26 -4.74 1.19
C HIS A 31 -3.58 -4.84 -0.31
N GLU A 32 -4.27 -5.91 -0.70
CA GLU A 32 -4.97 -5.98 -1.97
C GLU A 32 -5.95 -4.81 -1.92
N PRO A 33 -5.82 -3.83 -2.82
CA PRO A 33 -6.85 -2.82 -2.94
C PRO A 33 -8.16 -3.56 -3.21
N PRO A 34 -9.24 -3.28 -2.46
CA PRO A 34 -10.48 -4.03 -2.61
C PRO A 34 -10.92 -3.99 -4.07
N ALA A 35 -11.16 -5.17 -4.64
CA ALA A 35 -11.75 -5.36 -5.97
C ALA A 35 -13.16 -4.75 -5.99
N GLY A 36 -13.23 -3.43 -6.15
CA GLY A 36 -14.45 -2.64 -6.03
C GLY A 36 -14.26 -1.15 -6.31
N ALA A 37 -13.01 -0.67 -6.34
CA ALA A 37 -12.66 0.71 -6.68
C ALA A 37 -12.83 1.00 -8.19
N THR A 38 -14.07 1.09 -8.68
CA THR A 38 -14.36 1.53 -10.07
C THR A 38 -14.32 3.04 -10.23
N ASN A 39 -14.24 3.79 -9.13
CA ASN A 39 -14.22 5.25 -9.11
C ASN A 39 -13.08 5.77 -8.23
N LEU A 40 -11.85 5.60 -8.72
CA LEU A 40 -10.67 6.19 -8.10
C LEU A 40 -10.72 7.71 -8.23
N VAL A 41 -10.52 8.42 -7.12
CA VAL A 41 -10.49 9.87 -7.08
C VAL A 41 -9.04 10.36 -6.98
N THR A 42 -8.74 11.49 -7.61
CA THR A 42 -7.39 12.05 -7.53
C THR A 42 -7.20 12.75 -6.20
N CYS A 43 -6.07 12.49 -5.53
CA CYS A 43 -5.70 13.22 -4.32
C CYS A 43 -5.51 14.70 -4.65
N PRO A 44 -6.26 15.63 -4.01
CA PRO A 44 -6.19 17.05 -4.35
C PRO A 44 -4.88 17.70 -3.86
N VAL A 45 -4.20 17.10 -2.88
CA VAL A 45 -2.91 17.57 -2.34
C VAL A 45 -1.74 17.16 -3.23
N MET A 46 -1.81 15.96 -3.83
CA MET A 46 -0.80 15.42 -4.74
C MET A 46 -1.47 14.96 -6.04
N PRO A 47 -1.53 15.83 -7.06
CA PRO A 47 -2.10 15.45 -8.35
C PRO A 47 -1.27 14.31 -8.96
N GLY A 48 -1.95 13.25 -9.39
CA GLY A 48 -1.34 12.04 -9.94
C GLY A 48 -1.40 10.82 -9.02
N ASN A 49 -1.73 11.00 -7.74
CA ASN A 49 -2.02 9.86 -6.88
C ASN A 49 -3.52 9.55 -6.86
N GLN A 50 -3.87 8.34 -7.24
CA GLN A 50 -5.24 7.84 -7.17
C GLN A 50 -5.56 7.34 -5.76
N VAL A 51 -6.78 7.59 -5.33
CA VAL A 51 -7.31 7.24 -4.01
C VAL A 51 -8.55 6.41 -4.22
N ASP A 52 -8.61 5.27 -3.54
CA ASP A 52 -9.86 4.54 -3.42
C ASP A 52 -10.71 5.19 -2.31
N PRO A 53 -11.90 5.74 -2.64
CA PRO A 53 -12.75 6.37 -1.65
C PRO A 53 -13.19 5.40 -0.55
N ALA A 54 -13.45 4.13 -0.87
CA ALA A 54 -13.86 3.13 0.12
C ALA A 54 -12.74 2.85 1.14
N TRP A 55 -11.49 2.76 0.68
CA TRP A 55 -10.31 2.63 1.53
C TRP A 55 -10.08 3.86 2.39
N ALA A 56 -10.20 5.05 1.80
CA ALA A 56 -10.03 6.30 2.51
C ALA A 56 -11.13 6.47 3.58
N GLU A 57 -12.38 6.11 3.30
CA GLU A 57 -13.47 6.15 4.28
C GLU A 57 -13.26 5.18 5.44
N GLN A 58 -12.84 3.94 5.16
CA GLN A 58 -12.52 2.95 6.19
C GLN A 58 -11.42 3.44 7.15
N ARG A 59 -10.51 4.29 6.67
CA ARG A 59 -9.39 4.85 7.44
C ARG A 59 -9.65 6.25 7.97
N GLY A 60 -10.80 6.85 7.66
CA GLY A 60 -11.10 8.24 8.02
C GLY A 60 -10.27 9.29 7.28
N LEU A 61 -9.68 8.93 6.14
CA LEU A 61 -8.85 9.76 5.25
C LEU A 61 -9.71 10.55 4.25
N PHE A 62 -10.81 11.14 4.72
CA PHE A 62 -11.70 11.99 3.92
C PHE A 62 -11.98 13.31 4.65
N ARG A 63 -12.29 14.38 3.91
CA ARG A 63 -12.73 15.66 4.46
C ARG A 63 -13.85 16.23 3.62
N ASP A 64 -14.88 16.72 4.29
CA ASP A 64 -16.00 17.40 3.67
C ASP A 64 -15.70 18.91 3.65
N TYR A 65 -15.70 19.51 2.46
CA TYR A 65 -15.44 20.95 2.28
C TYR A 65 -16.40 21.52 1.24
N GLN A 66 -17.07 22.62 1.58
CA GLN A 66 -18.11 23.27 0.75
C GLN A 66 -19.24 22.33 0.26
N GLY A 67 -19.54 21.27 1.02
CA GLY A 67 -20.56 20.29 0.63
C GLY A 67 -20.06 19.19 -0.32
N SER A 68 -18.77 19.21 -0.68
CA SER A 68 -18.10 18.17 -1.44
C SER A 68 -17.22 17.33 -0.52
N ARG A 69 -17.28 16.00 -0.67
CA ARG A 69 -16.37 15.09 0.03
C ARG A 69 -15.10 14.90 -0.79
N TYR A 70 -13.95 15.10 -0.15
CA TYR A 70 -12.63 14.87 -0.70
C TYR A 70 -11.96 13.71 0.00
N TRP A 71 -11.23 12.88 -0.74
CA TRP A 71 -10.50 11.73 -0.20
C TRP A 71 -9.00 11.90 -0.42
N PHE A 72 -8.22 11.34 0.51
CA PHE A 72 -6.78 11.49 0.53
C PHE A 72 -6.07 10.15 0.43
N CYS A 73 -4.92 10.14 -0.27
CA CYS A 73 -4.10 8.94 -0.36
C CYS A 73 -3.38 8.62 0.95
N CYS A 74 -3.19 9.61 1.81
CA CYS A 74 -2.29 9.53 2.95
C CYS A 74 -2.78 10.33 4.15
N ALA A 75 -2.35 9.95 5.37
CA ALA A 75 -2.71 10.66 6.60
C ALA A 75 -2.11 12.07 6.67
N GLU A 76 -0.97 12.31 6.02
CA GLU A 76 -0.33 13.63 5.89
C GLU A 76 -1.09 14.59 4.97
N CYS A 77 -1.83 14.03 4.02
CA CYS A 77 -2.59 14.80 3.05
C CYS A 77 -3.80 15.50 3.72
N GLY A 78 -4.35 14.92 4.79
CA GLY A 78 -5.43 15.52 5.58
C GLY A 78 -5.07 16.89 6.20
N PRO A 79 -4.02 17.01 7.02
CA PRO A 79 -3.60 18.28 7.60
C PRO A 79 -3.09 19.28 6.56
N LEU A 80 -2.48 18.83 5.45
CA LEU A 80 -2.13 19.70 4.33
C LEU A 80 -3.39 20.33 3.70
N PHE A 81 -4.42 19.52 3.48
CA PHE A 81 -5.71 20.02 3.02
C PHE A 81 -6.38 20.95 4.03
N ASP A 82 -6.34 20.63 5.33
CA ASP A 82 -6.91 21.48 6.39
C ASP A 82 -6.20 22.83 6.51
N ALA A 83 -4.89 22.88 6.24
CA ALA A 83 -4.12 24.11 6.25
C ALA A 83 -4.51 25.08 5.12
N ASP A 84 -4.88 24.57 3.94
CA ASP A 84 -5.26 25.41 2.80
C ASP A 84 -6.32 24.75 1.89
N PRO A 85 -7.54 24.49 2.40
CA PRO A 85 -8.53 23.68 1.71
C PRO A 85 -9.04 24.37 0.45
N ALA A 86 -9.05 25.72 0.44
CA ALA A 86 -9.37 26.48 -0.76
C ALA A 86 -8.42 26.10 -1.91
N ARG A 87 -7.10 26.17 -1.69
CA ARG A 87 -6.08 25.85 -2.70
C ARG A 87 -6.28 24.47 -3.34
N TYR A 88 -6.61 23.46 -2.53
CA TYR A 88 -6.73 22.08 -2.98
C TYR A 88 -8.13 21.73 -3.50
N ALA A 89 -9.18 22.37 -3.00
CA ALA A 89 -10.55 22.20 -3.48
C ALA A 89 -10.78 22.76 -4.89
N HIS A 90 -9.88 23.63 -5.38
CA HIS A 90 -9.91 24.18 -6.75
C HIS A 90 -9.48 23.21 -7.85
N ALA A 91 -9.06 21.98 -7.52
CA ALA A 91 -8.59 20.98 -8.49
C ALA A 91 -9.70 20.03 -9.00
N ALA A 92 -10.97 20.42 -8.88
CA ALA A 92 -12.11 19.68 -9.43
C ALA A 92 -12.31 19.96 -10.93
#